data_AF-M0EDH0-F1
#
_entry.id   AF-M0EDH0-F1
#
_cell.length_a   1.000
_cell.length_b   1.000
_cell.length_c   1.000
_cell.angle_alpha   90.00
_cell.angle_beta   90.00
_cell.angle_gamma   90.00
#
_symmetry.space_group_name_H-M   'P 1'
#
loop_
_entity.id
_entity.type
_entity.pdbx_description
1 polymer ?
#
loop_
_entity_poly.entity_id
_entity_poly.type
_entity_poly.pdbx_seq_one_letter_code
_entity_poly.pdbx_strand_id
1 'polypeptide(L)'
;MVRQAVRASPHVVGDARPRRLLALAVVGLLLLASGGFALGFDVGLSLWWIALAFGLAVAAGVAGAGLVPTVGSLWLVGCWWFAFPPFVGYLTGNWAGADRYTYPRMLGCGYETARAELIGGFEIGVRLGLQFAVVLGLVGYAVGMGINRSLLSR
;
A
#
# COMPACT_ATOMS: atom_id res chain seq x y z
N MET A 1 21.44 -7.75 -35.98
CA MET A 1 21.61 -6.54 -35.13
C MET A 1 20.25 -6.12 -34.61
N VAL A 2 20.20 -5.52 -33.41
CA VAL A 2 19.03 -4.94 -32.72
C VAL A 2 18.09 -5.92 -31.99
N ARG A 3 18.59 -6.54 -30.91
CA ARG A 3 17.77 -6.82 -29.72
C ARG A 3 18.16 -5.83 -28.63
N GLN A 4 17.79 -4.56 -28.82
CA GLN A 4 17.73 -3.60 -27.72
C GLN A 4 16.51 -3.96 -26.86
N ALA A 5 16.59 -5.07 -26.15
CA ALA A 5 15.71 -5.29 -25.02
C ALA A 5 15.99 -4.11 -24.08
N VAL A 6 14.97 -3.31 -23.82
CA VAL A 6 14.95 -2.29 -22.77
C VAL A 6 15.51 -2.96 -21.52
N ARG A 7 16.80 -2.78 -21.23
CA ARG A 7 17.38 -3.13 -19.93
C ARG A 7 16.74 -2.14 -18.98
N ALA A 8 15.55 -2.47 -18.50
CA ALA A 8 14.88 -1.72 -17.47
C ALA A 8 15.92 -1.57 -16.34
N SER A 9 16.23 -0.32 -16.01
CA SER A 9 17.29 0.00 -15.06
C SER A 9 17.13 -0.87 -13.81
N PRO A 10 18.21 -1.44 -13.26
CA PRO A 10 18.14 -2.32 -12.09
C PRO A 10 17.43 -1.64 -10.91
N HIS A 11 17.42 -0.31 -10.83
CA HIS A 11 16.69 0.44 -9.81
C HIS A 11 15.17 0.50 -10.02
N VAL A 12 14.67 0.28 -11.24
CA VAL A 12 13.25 0.32 -11.58
C VAL A 12 12.60 -1.03 -11.31
N VAL A 13 13.23 -2.12 -11.75
CA VAL A 13 12.69 -3.48 -11.66
C VAL A 13 13.21 -4.24 -10.44
N GLY A 14 14.40 -3.90 -9.96
CA GLY A 14 15.02 -4.51 -8.78
C GLY A 14 15.45 -5.95 -8.96
N ASP A 15 16.12 -6.45 -7.93
CA ASP A 15 16.54 -7.85 -7.83
C ASP A 15 15.35 -8.76 -7.51
N ALA A 16 15.37 -9.97 -8.08
CA ALA A 16 14.24 -10.89 -8.01
C ALA A 16 13.88 -11.32 -6.58
N ARG A 17 14.88 -11.54 -5.71
CA ARG A 17 14.66 -12.01 -4.33
C ARG A 17 14.08 -10.90 -3.43
N PRO A 18 14.69 -9.70 -3.30
CA PRO A 18 14.11 -8.59 -2.54
C PRO A 18 12.73 -8.19 -3.04
N ARG A 19 12.52 -8.16 -4.36
CA ARG A 19 11.21 -7.91 -4.97
C ARG A 19 10.15 -8.90 -4.50
N ARG A 20 10.46 -10.20 -4.54
CA ARG A 20 9.52 -11.26 -4.11
C ARG A 20 9.24 -11.17 -2.61
N LEU A 21 10.26 -10.92 -1.79
CA LEU A 21 10.10 -10.76 -0.35
C LEU A 21 9.23 -9.55 -0.01
N LEU A 22 9.40 -8.42 -0.70
CA LEU A 22 8.56 -7.24 -0.53
C LEU A 22 7.09 -7.57 -0.83
N ALA A 23 6.82 -8.20 -1.98
CA ALA A 23 5.46 -8.58 -2.35
C ALA A 23 4.83 -9.53 -1.32
N LEU A 24 5.58 -10.55 -0.88
CA LEU A 24 5.11 -11.49 0.16
C LEU A 24 4.88 -10.80 1.51
N ALA A 25 5.76 -9.89 1.91
CA ALA A 25 5.63 -9.14 3.15
C ALA A 25 4.39 -8.26 3.14
N VAL A 26 4.13 -7.55 2.04
CA VAL A 26 2.92 -6.73 1.90
C VAL A 26 1.67 -7.60 1.87
N VAL A 27 1.64 -8.69 1.09
CA VAL A 27 0.49 -9.59 1.06
C VAL A 27 0.23 -10.17 2.46
N GLY A 28 1.27 -10.65 3.15
CA GLY A 28 1.16 -11.18 4.51
C GLY A 28 0.66 -10.13 5.50
N LEU A 29 1.18 -8.90 5.44
CA LEU A 29 0.73 -7.77 6.25
C LEU A 29 -0.76 -7.47 6.03
N LEU A 30 -1.19 -7.40 4.77
CA LEU A 30 -2.59 -7.12 4.44
C LEU A 30 -3.52 -8.25 4.87
N LEU A 31 -3.09 -9.52 4.78
CA LEU A 31 -3.86 -10.65 5.28
C LEU A 31 -4.00 -10.61 6.81
N LEU A 32 -2.91 -10.32 7.52
CA LEU A 32 -2.93 -10.17 8.98
C LEU A 32 -3.82 -9.00 9.39
N ALA A 33 -3.71 -7.86 8.71
CA ALA A 33 -4.55 -6.70 8.98
C ALA A 33 -6.03 -6.99 8.68
N SER A 34 -6.32 -7.70 7.59
CA SER A 34 -7.67 -8.15 7.23
C SER A 34 -8.26 -9.07 8.30
N GLY A 35 -7.48 -10.05 8.78
CA GLY A 35 -7.89 -10.95 9.85
C GLY A 35 -8.13 -10.20 11.15
N GLY A 36 -7.23 -9.29 11.52
CA GLY A 36 -7.40 -8.45 12.72
C GLY A 36 -8.65 -7.57 12.64
N PHE A 37 -8.89 -6.94 11.48
CA PHE A 37 -10.09 -6.15 11.23
C PHE A 37 -11.36 -7.01 11.34
N ALA A 38 -11.37 -8.20 10.75
CA ALA A 38 -12.49 -9.14 10.80
C ALA A 38 -12.78 -9.65 12.23
N LEU A 39 -11.75 -9.80 13.06
CA LEU A 39 -11.87 -10.12 14.49
C LEU A 39 -12.32 -8.91 15.34
N GLY A 40 -12.43 -7.73 14.73
CA GLY A 40 -12.91 -6.53 15.38
C GLY A 40 -11.84 -5.68 16.05
N PHE A 41 -10.56 -5.92 15.78
CA PHE A 41 -9.49 -5.00 16.18
C PHE A 41 -9.58 -3.70 15.38
N ASP A 42 -9.18 -2.59 16.00
CA ASP A 42 -9.07 -1.30 15.33
C ASP A 42 -7.77 -1.22 14.51
N VAL A 43 -7.67 -2.08 13.50
CA VAL A 43 -6.58 -2.09 12.51
C VAL A 43 -6.85 -1.08 11.39
N GLY A 44 -7.85 -0.22 11.59
CA GLY A 44 -8.28 0.80 10.66
C GLY A 44 -7.28 1.93 10.50
N LEU A 45 -7.78 3.07 10.03
CA LEU A 45 -6.97 4.20 9.59
C LEU A 45 -6.20 4.84 10.75
N SER A 46 -4.89 4.65 10.76
CA SER A 46 -3.98 5.28 11.73
C SER A 46 -2.74 5.85 11.05
N LEU A 47 -2.15 6.89 11.64
CA LEU A 47 -0.88 7.48 11.19
C LEU A 47 0.26 6.44 11.13
N TRP A 48 0.15 5.38 11.92
CA TRP A 48 1.11 4.29 11.94
C TRP A 48 1.23 3.57 10.60
N TRP A 49 0.14 3.45 9.84
CA TRP A 49 0.17 2.87 8.49
C TRP A 49 1.02 3.71 7.50
N ILE A 50 1.05 5.03 7.66
CA ILE A 50 1.91 5.90 6.85
C ILE A 50 3.39 5.63 7.19
N ALA A 51 3.71 5.57 8.48
CA ALA A 51 5.06 5.25 8.94
C ALA A 51 5.51 3.86 8.46
N LEU A 52 4.61 2.86 8.53
CA LEU A 52 4.85 1.51 8.07
C LEU A 52 5.08 1.44 6.56
N ALA A 53 4.23 2.09 5.77
CA ALA A 53 4.38 2.18 4.31
C ALA A 53 5.69 2.87 3.92
N PHE A 54 6.07 3.94 4.62
CA PHE A 54 7.34 4.62 4.41
C PHE A 54 8.52 3.71 4.75
N GLY A 55 8.46 3.00 5.89
CA GLY A 55 9.46 2.03 6.30
C GLY A 55 9.64 0.88 5.28
N LEU A 56 8.54 0.38 4.71
CA LEU A 56 8.58 -0.62 3.64
C LEU A 56 9.27 -0.08 2.39
N ALA A 57 9.00 1.18 1.99
CA ALA A 57 9.67 1.80 0.84
C ALA A 57 11.17 1.98 1.07
N VAL A 58 11.56 2.43 2.27
CA VAL A 58 12.98 2.55 2.66
C VAL A 58 13.65 1.18 2.64
N ALA A 59 13.06 0.17 3.27
CA ALA A 59 13.59 -1.19 3.29
C ALA A 59 13.73 -1.77 1.88
N ALA A 60 12.75 -1.51 1.00
CA ALA A 60 12.80 -1.90 -0.41
C ALA A 60 13.95 -1.20 -1.16
N GLY A 61 14.19 0.08 -0.89
CA GLY A 61 15.32 0.84 -1.43
C GLY A 61 16.67 0.33 -0.97
N VAL A 62 16.80 0.01 0.33
CA VAL A 62 18.03 -0.57 0.89
C VAL A 62 18.31 -1.93 0.28
N ALA A 63 17.29 -2.78 0.16
CA ALA A 63 17.41 -4.15 -0.35
C ALA A 63 17.48 -4.23 -1.88
N GLY A 64 17.30 -3.13 -2.62
CA GLY A 64 17.32 -3.14 -4.09
C GLY A 64 16.10 -3.84 -4.72
N ALA A 65 14.92 -3.75 -4.08
CA ALA A 65 13.71 -4.43 -4.54
C ALA A 65 13.10 -3.84 -5.83
N GLY A 66 13.51 -2.63 -6.23
CA GLY A 66 13.01 -1.94 -7.42
C GLY A 66 11.90 -0.94 -7.11
N LEU A 67 11.89 0.18 -7.82
CA LEU A 67 10.90 1.23 -7.64
C LEU A 67 9.48 0.78 -8.01
N VAL A 68 9.30 0.13 -9.16
CA VAL A 68 7.99 -0.33 -9.64
C VAL A 68 7.32 -1.30 -8.66
N PRO A 69 7.99 -2.39 -8.21
CA PRO A 69 7.38 -3.26 -7.21
C PRO A 69 7.18 -2.58 -5.86
N THR A 70 7.99 -1.57 -5.50
CA THR A 70 7.76 -0.76 -4.29
C THR A 70 6.46 0.03 -4.38
N VAL A 71 6.31 0.82 -5.45
CA VAL A 71 5.09 1.60 -5.70
C VAL A 71 3.88 0.68 -5.82
N GLY A 72 3.99 -0.42 -6.57
CA GLY A 72 2.91 -1.39 -6.71
C GLY A 72 2.49 -2.00 -5.37
N SER A 73 3.46 -2.33 -4.50
CA SER A 73 3.17 -2.88 -3.18
C SER A 73 2.50 -1.85 -2.26
N LEU A 74 2.97 -0.60 -2.26
CA LEU A 74 2.32 0.47 -1.50
C LEU A 74 0.94 0.82 -2.04
N TRP A 75 0.73 0.67 -3.35
CA TRP A 75 -0.59 0.87 -3.96
C TRP A 75 -1.59 -0.18 -3.45
N LEU A 76 -1.17 -1.45 -3.29
CA LEU A 76 -2.00 -2.47 -2.65
C LEU A 76 -2.34 -2.11 -1.20
N VAL A 77 -1.39 -1.54 -0.45
CA VAL A 77 -1.66 -1.04 0.90
C VAL A 77 -2.69 0.08 0.88
N GLY A 78 -2.54 1.06 0.00
CA GLY A 78 -3.52 2.13 -0.18
C GLY A 78 -4.91 1.62 -0.59
N CYS A 79 -4.97 0.72 -1.58
CA CYS A 79 -6.22 0.10 -2.03
C CYS A 79 -6.91 -0.67 -0.90
N TRP A 80 -6.16 -1.47 -0.14
CA TRP A 80 -6.70 -2.15 1.04
C TRP A 80 -7.29 -1.16 2.02
N TRP A 81 -6.59 -0.05 2.27
CA TRP A 81 -7.00 0.99 3.20
C TRP A 81 -8.39 1.56 2.90
N PHE A 82 -8.67 1.84 1.63
CA PHE A 82 -9.92 2.48 1.20
C PHE A 82 -11.02 1.48 0.82
N ALA A 83 -10.68 0.27 0.38
CA ALA A 83 -11.66 -0.69 -0.15
C ALA A 83 -12.03 -1.80 0.83
N PHE A 84 -11.09 -2.25 1.68
CA PHE A 84 -11.33 -3.42 2.54
C PHE A 84 -12.33 -3.15 3.67
N PRO A 85 -12.24 -2.04 4.44
CA PRO A 85 -13.24 -1.76 5.46
C PRO A 85 -14.66 -1.64 4.87
N PRO A 86 -14.92 -0.87 3.80
CA PRO A 86 -16.24 -0.86 3.16
C PRO A 86 -16.71 -2.24 2.67
N PHE A 87 -15.80 -3.09 2.20
CA PHE A 87 -16.13 -4.46 1.78
C PHE A 87 -16.64 -5.31 2.95
N VAL A 88 -15.98 -5.24 4.10
CA VAL A 88 -16.43 -5.93 5.31
C VAL A 88 -17.77 -5.36 5.80
N GLY A 89 -17.94 -4.04 5.78
CA GLY A 89 -19.23 -3.40 6.10
C GLY A 89 -20.36 -3.84 5.18
N TYR A 90 -20.08 -4.00 3.88
CA TYR A 90 -21.02 -4.52 2.89
C TYR A 90 -21.43 -5.98 3.18
N LEU A 91 -20.46 -6.85 3.49
CA LEU A 91 -20.74 -8.26 3.78
C LEU A 91 -21.48 -8.47 5.10
N THR A 92 -21.17 -7.68 6.12
CA THR A 92 -21.71 -7.84 7.48
C THR A 92 -23.02 -7.08 7.69
N GLY A 93 -23.38 -6.17 6.79
CA GLY A 93 -24.50 -5.23 6.97
C GLY A 93 -24.24 -4.18 8.04
N ASN A 94 -23.10 -4.24 8.75
CA ASN A 94 -22.72 -3.30 9.78
C ASN A 94 -21.90 -2.15 9.19
N TRP A 95 -22.56 -1.36 8.34
CA TRP A 95 -21.97 -0.18 7.73
C TRP A 95 -22.36 1.07 8.53
N ALA A 96 -23.62 1.28 8.91
CA ALA A 96 -24.11 2.57 9.41
C ALA A 96 -23.50 3.07 10.75
N GLY A 97 -23.03 2.19 11.64
CA GLY A 97 -22.81 2.54 13.05
C GLY A 97 -21.44 2.27 13.65
N ALA A 98 -20.37 2.08 12.86
CA ALA A 98 -19.07 1.71 13.42
C ALA A 98 -17.96 2.72 13.10
N ASP A 99 -17.39 3.27 14.18
CA ASP A 99 -16.25 4.22 14.16
C ASP A 99 -15.03 3.70 13.36
N ARG A 100 -14.96 2.39 13.18
CA ARG A 100 -13.91 1.68 12.41
C ARG A 100 -14.05 1.85 10.89
N TYR A 101 -15.17 2.39 10.41
CA TYR A 101 -15.46 2.66 8.99
C TYR A 101 -15.51 4.17 8.67
N THR A 102 -15.12 5.04 9.60
CA THR A 102 -15.41 6.49 9.56
C THR A 102 -14.70 7.26 8.45
N TYR A 103 -13.53 6.80 7.98
CA TYR A 103 -12.66 7.67 7.19
C TYR A 103 -12.97 7.79 5.69
N PRO A 104 -13.43 6.76 4.95
CA PRO A 104 -14.02 6.98 3.63
C PRO A 104 -15.14 8.04 3.72
N ARG A 105 -15.95 8.00 4.78
CA ARG A 105 -17.08 8.92 4.98
C ARG A 105 -16.65 10.35 5.27
N MET A 106 -15.58 10.57 6.02
CA MET A 106 -15.01 11.90 6.28
C MET A 106 -14.49 12.59 5.02
N LEU A 107 -14.08 11.82 4.00
CA LEU A 107 -13.70 12.35 2.67
C LEU A 107 -14.91 12.58 1.75
N GLY A 108 -16.13 12.55 2.29
CA GLY A 108 -17.37 12.75 1.53
C GLY A 108 -17.99 11.47 0.97
N CYS A 109 -17.46 10.28 1.29
CA CYS A 109 -18.04 8.99 0.85
C CYS A 109 -19.16 8.48 1.75
N GLY A 110 -19.84 9.37 2.48
CA GLY A 110 -21.04 9.04 3.27
C GLY A 110 -22.21 8.74 2.34
N TYR A 111 -22.13 7.66 1.58
CA TYR A 111 -23.20 7.25 0.69
C TYR A 111 -24.30 6.54 1.48
N GLU A 112 -25.55 6.73 1.08
CA GLU A 112 -26.74 6.20 1.76
C GLU A 112 -26.84 4.66 1.76
N THR A 113 -25.91 3.94 1.13
CA THR A 113 -25.91 2.47 1.07
C THR A 113 -24.49 1.88 1.14
N ALA A 114 -24.36 0.68 1.71
CA ALA A 114 -23.09 -0.05 1.79
C ALA A 114 -22.45 -0.33 0.42
N ARG A 115 -23.28 -0.55 -0.63
CA ARG A 115 -22.79 -0.76 -1.99
C ARG A 115 -22.10 0.49 -2.54
N ALA A 116 -22.69 1.66 -2.32
CA ALA A 116 -22.13 2.91 -2.80
C ALA A 116 -20.84 3.27 -2.05
N GLU A 117 -20.77 2.99 -0.75
CA GLU A 117 -19.54 3.13 0.04
C GLU A 117 -18.41 2.22 -0.45
N LEU A 118 -18.72 0.97 -0.83
CA LEU A 118 -17.73 0.08 -1.43
C LEU A 118 -17.21 0.59 -2.78
N ILE A 119 -18.11 1.06 -3.66
CA ILE A 119 -17.72 1.61 -4.97
C ILE A 119 -16.86 2.87 -4.79
N GLY A 120 -17.28 3.79 -3.93
CA GLY A 120 -16.50 5.00 -3.62
C GLY A 120 -15.14 4.67 -2.99
N GLY A 121 -15.09 3.68 -2.09
CA GLY A 121 -13.85 3.18 -1.50
C GLY A 121 -12.87 2.64 -2.55
N PHE A 122 -13.36 1.92 -3.57
CA PHE A 122 -12.52 1.50 -4.69
C PHE A 122 -12.06 2.66 -5.57
N GLU A 123 -12.96 3.57 -5.95
CA GLU A 123 -12.62 4.71 -6.82
C GLU A 123 -11.55 5.61 -6.18
N ILE A 124 -11.75 5.94 -4.90
CA ILE A 124 -10.78 6.70 -4.12
C ILE A 124 -9.52 5.89 -3.84
N GLY A 125 -9.66 4.61 -3.49
CA GLY A 125 -8.53 3.72 -3.23
C GLY A 125 -7.59 3.58 -4.41
N VAL A 126 -8.14 3.46 -5.62
CA VAL A 126 -7.36 3.43 -6.85
C VAL A 126 -6.64 4.76 -7.05
N ARG A 127 -7.35 5.90 -6.94
CA ARG A 127 -6.79 7.22 -7.24
C ARG A 127 -5.84 7.75 -6.16
N LEU A 128 -6.34 7.93 -4.94
CA LEU A 128 -5.56 8.44 -3.81
C LEU A 128 -4.52 7.43 -3.33
N GLY A 129 -4.86 6.13 -3.33
CA GLY A 129 -3.89 5.09 -3.00
C GLY A 129 -2.71 5.06 -3.97
N LEU A 130 -2.93 5.32 -5.27
CA LEU A 130 -1.84 5.41 -6.24
C LEU A 130 -0.99 6.66 -6.04
N GLN A 131 -1.63 7.82 -5.84
CA GLN A 131 -0.90 9.07 -5.55
C GLN A 131 -0.02 8.93 -4.30
N PHE A 132 -0.60 8.39 -3.22
CA PHE A 132 0.10 8.04 -2.00
C PHE A 132 1.30 7.12 -2.26
N ALA A 133 1.07 6.01 -2.98
CA ALA A 133 2.09 5.02 -3.26
C ALA A 133 3.24 5.57 -4.11
N VAL A 134 2.93 6.43 -5.09
CA VAL A 134 3.94 7.09 -5.94
C VAL A 134 4.79 8.03 -5.11
N VAL A 135 4.18 8.95 -4.35
CA VAL A 135 4.91 9.95 -3.56
C VAL A 135 5.76 9.26 -2.49
N LEU A 136 5.12 8.42 -1.67
CA LEU A 136 5.80 7.77 -0.56
C LEU A 136 6.82 6.73 -1.04
N GLY A 137 6.49 5.99 -2.10
CA GLY A 137 7.35 5.00 -2.72
C GLY A 137 8.60 5.64 -3.33
N LEU A 138 8.47 6.74 -4.07
CA LEU A 138 9.62 7.47 -4.62
C LEU A 138 10.55 7.97 -3.52
N VAL A 139 9.99 8.70 -2.54
CA VAL A 139 10.80 9.30 -1.47
C VAL A 139 11.46 8.21 -0.62
N GLY A 140 10.69 7.23 -0.14
CA GLY A 140 11.21 6.16 0.71
C GLY A 140 12.25 5.31 -0.02
N TYR A 141 11.97 4.92 -1.27
CA TYR A 141 12.90 4.13 -2.06
C TYR A 141 14.22 4.88 -2.33
N ALA A 142 14.14 6.18 -2.65
CA ALA A 142 15.33 7.01 -2.84
C ALA A 142 16.17 7.14 -1.56
N VAL A 143 15.52 7.33 -0.41
CA VAL A 143 16.19 7.34 0.90
C VAL A 143 16.89 6.01 1.16
N GLY A 144 16.20 4.88 0.93
CA GLY A 144 16.77 3.55 1.11
C GLY A 144 17.99 3.29 0.22
N MET A 145 17.93 3.70 -1.05
CA MET A 145 19.08 3.62 -1.95
C MET A 145 20.26 4.48 -1.47
N GLY A 146 19.99 5.69 -0.96
CA GLY A 146 21.01 6.57 -0.40
C GLY A 146 21.71 5.94 0.82
N ILE A 147 20.95 5.30 1.70
CA ILE A 147 21.48 4.56 2.86
C ILE A 147 22.35 3.40 2.40
N ASN A 148 21.89 2.57 1.46
CA ASN A 148 22.68 1.44 0.97
C ASN A 148 24.00 1.91 0.34
N ARG A 149 23.95 3.01 -0.43
CA ARG A 149 25.15 3.57 -1.05
C ARG A 149 26.16 4.08 -0.03
N SER A 150 25.72 4.71 1.06
CA SER A 150 26.62 5.21 2.10
C SER A 150 27.26 4.08 2.92
N LEU A 151 26.55 2.97 3.11
CA LEU A 151 27.08 1.76 3.75
C LEU A 151 28.15 1.08 2.89
N LEU A 152 28.01 1.06 1.56
CA LEU A 152 28.97 0.45 0.64
C LEU A 152 30.22 1.31 0.37
N SER A 153 30.17 2.60 0.71
CA SER A 153 31.31 3.53 0.55
C SER A 153 32.26 3.59 1.75
N ARG A 154 32.00 2.80 2.80
CA ARG A 154 32.85 2.63 3.98
C ARG A 154 33.59 1.31 3.90
#